data_AF-A0A7H0Y2B5-F1
#
_entry.id   AF-A0A7H0Y2B5-F1
#
_cell.length_a   1.000
_cell.length_b   1.000
_cell.length_c   1.000
_cell.angle_alpha   90.00
_cell.angle_beta   90.00
_cell.angle_gamma   90.00
#
_symmetry.space_group_name_H-M   'P 1'
#
loop_
_entity.id
_entity.type
_entity.pdbx_description
1 polymer ?
#
loop_
_entity_poly.entity_id
_entity_poly.type
_entity_poly.pdbx_seq_one_letter_code
_entity_poly.pdbx_strand_id
1 'polypeptide(L)'
;MKQTISALNEMITQSPAYSNASRHFIIQAGKLSETKPVRFDGYLLTVKEKEYLIELVSKKLSKREIPFDGEVLLDYQFSINGGLTDGSIHVYNL
;
A
#
# COMPACT_ATOMS: atom_id res chain seq x y z
N MET A 1 0.86 -5.39 -14.89
CA MET A 1 1.88 -5.45 -13.79
C MET A 1 2.47 -4.08 -13.44
N LYS A 2 3.30 -3.43 -14.28
CA LYS A 2 3.84 -2.07 -13.96
C LYS A 2 2.74 -1.01 -13.73
N GLN A 3 1.64 -1.11 -14.48
CA GLN A 3 0.46 -0.24 -14.30
C GLN A 3 -0.20 -0.41 -12.92
N THR A 4 -0.30 -1.64 -12.40
CA THR A 4 -0.92 -1.91 -11.10
C THR A 4 -0.08 -1.33 -9.95
N ILE A 5 1.25 -1.48 -10.01
CA ILE A 5 2.16 -0.85 -9.02
C ILE A 5 2.06 0.68 -9.09
N SER A 6 2.04 1.24 -10.31
CA SER A 6 1.87 2.69 -10.50
C SER A 6 0.56 3.19 -9.92
N ALA A 7 -0.54 2.48 -10.14
CA ALA A 7 -1.85 2.82 -9.59
C ALA A 7 -1.84 2.74 -8.04
N LEU A 8 -1.26 1.69 -7.46
CA LEU A 8 -1.08 1.54 -6.01
C LEU A 8 -0.33 2.74 -5.42
N ASN A 9 0.78 3.13 -6.03
CA ASN A 9 1.59 4.27 -5.60
C ASN A 9 0.85 5.60 -5.72
N GLU A 10 0.06 5.78 -6.78
CA GLU A 10 -0.79 6.96 -6.97
C GLU A 10 -1.87 7.04 -5.90
N MET A 11 -2.55 5.93 -5.60
CA MET A 11 -3.55 5.86 -4.53
C MET A 11 -2.95 6.13 -3.15
N ILE A 12 -1.70 5.70 -2.90
CA ILE A 12 -0.99 6.04 -1.66
C ILE A 12 -0.70 7.53 -1.55
N THR A 13 -0.33 8.16 -2.66
CA THR A 13 -0.08 9.59 -2.72
C THR A 13 -1.35 10.39 -2.45
N GLN A 14 -2.45 10.05 -3.15
CA GLN A 14 -3.68 10.84 -3.19
C GLN A 14 -4.58 10.62 -1.96
N SER A 15 -4.57 9.43 -1.37
CA SER A 15 -5.44 9.15 -0.22
C SER A 15 -4.85 9.68 1.09
N PRO A 16 -5.69 10.02 2.09
CA PRO A 16 -5.23 10.05 3.48
C PRO A 16 -4.62 8.68 3.84
N ALA A 17 -3.46 8.71 4.50
CA ALA A 17 -2.76 7.54 5.00
C ALA A 17 -2.36 7.84 6.44
N TYR A 18 -2.52 6.88 7.33
CA TYR A 18 -2.30 7.04 8.76
C TYR A 18 -1.06 6.27 9.19
N SER A 19 -0.38 6.75 10.23
CA SER A 19 0.87 6.17 10.71
C SER A 19 0.76 4.72 11.15
N ASN A 20 -0.43 4.22 11.49
CA ASN A 20 -0.65 2.80 11.73
C ASN A 20 -1.88 2.36 10.95
N ALA A 21 -1.70 1.67 9.84
CA ALA A 21 -2.82 1.31 8.99
C ALA A 21 -2.62 0.00 8.22
N SER A 22 -3.75 -0.62 7.91
CA SER A 22 -3.90 -1.73 6.99
C SER A 22 -4.80 -1.29 5.84
N ARG A 23 -4.25 -1.28 4.62
CA ARG A 23 -4.95 -0.88 3.40
C ARG A 23 -5.19 -2.11 2.53
N HIS A 24 -6.41 -2.27 2.05
CA HIS A 24 -6.81 -3.40 1.24
C HIS A 24 -7.20 -2.93 -0.16
N PHE A 25 -6.61 -3.55 -1.16
CA PHE A 25 -6.85 -3.26 -2.55
C PHE A 25 -7.31 -4.53 -3.25
N ILE A 26 -8.34 -4.42 -4.07
CA ILE A 26 -8.84 -5.50 -4.91
C ILE A 26 -8.44 -5.21 -6.36
N ILE A 27 -7.96 -6.24 -7.04
CA ILE A 27 -7.67 -6.25 -8.47
C ILE A 27 -8.76 -7.07 -9.15
N GLN A 28 -9.51 -6.45 -10.07
CA GLN A 28 -10.53 -7.12 -10.89
C GLN A 28 -10.30 -6.78 -12.35
N ALA A 29 -10.11 -7.80 -13.18
CA ALA A 29 -9.77 -7.67 -14.59
C ALA A 29 -8.58 -6.71 -14.81
N GLY A 30 -7.56 -6.79 -13.96
CA GLY A 30 -6.38 -5.93 -13.95
C GLY A 30 -6.60 -4.50 -13.46
N LYS A 31 -7.83 -4.12 -13.09
CA LYS A 31 -8.16 -2.80 -12.52
C LYS A 31 -8.04 -2.84 -11.00
N LEU A 32 -7.33 -1.86 -10.45
CA LEU A 32 -7.11 -1.72 -9.02
C LEU A 32 -8.20 -0.83 -8.41
N SER A 33 -8.71 -1.24 -7.25
CA SER A 33 -9.59 -0.43 -6.40
C SER A 33 -9.19 -0.61 -4.94
N GLU A 34 -9.37 0.42 -4.12
CA GLU A 34 -9.14 0.34 -2.68
C GLU A 34 -10.49 0.13 -1.99
N THR A 35 -10.54 -0.85 -1.11
CA THR A 35 -11.67 -1.05 -0.22
C THR A 35 -11.52 -0.15 1.01
N LYS A 36 -12.47 -0.18 1.93
CA LYS A 36 -12.30 0.57 3.17
C LYS A 36 -11.04 0.08 3.89
N PRO A 37 -10.20 1.00 4.41
CA PRO A 37 -9.06 0.59 5.20
C PRO A 37 -9.50 -0.37 6.29
N VAL A 38 -8.81 -1.50 6.41
CA VAL A 38 -9.16 -2.57 7.35
C VAL A 38 -8.89 -2.13 8.79
N ARG A 39 -7.86 -1.29 8.96
CA ARG A 39 -7.49 -0.67 10.23
C ARG A 39 -6.79 0.65 9.98
N PHE A 40 -7.07 1.68 10.78
CA PHE A 40 -6.26 2.90 10.80
C PHE A 40 -6.30 3.57 12.19
N ASP A 41 -5.15 4.06 12.64
CA ASP A 41 -4.98 4.87 13.84
C ASP A 41 -3.70 5.73 13.71
N GLY A 42 -3.52 6.70 14.59
CA GLY A 42 -2.36 7.58 14.64
C GLY A 42 -2.50 8.84 13.79
N TYR A 43 -1.36 9.40 13.37
CA TYR A 43 -1.31 10.69 12.67
C TYR A 43 -1.33 10.51 11.15
N LEU A 44 -1.73 11.54 10.42
CA LEU A 44 -1.63 11.54 8.96
C LEU A 44 -0.17 11.53 8.53
N LEU A 45 0.19 10.62 7.63
CA LEU A 45 1.53 10.54 7.07
C LEU A 45 1.92 11.86 6.39
N THR A 46 3.14 12.29 6.66
CA THR A 46 3.81 13.36 5.92
C THR A 46 4.10 12.92 4.48
N VAL A 47 4.41 13.87 3.61
CA VAL A 47 4.83 13.58 2.22
C VAL A 47 6.00 12.60 2.19
N LYS A 48 7.02 12.82 3.04
CA LYS A 48 8.20 11.97 3.13
C LYS A 48 7.88 10.54 3.58
N GLU A 49 6.95 10.37 4.53
CA GLU A 49 6.52 9.04 4.95
C GLU A 49 5.72 8.30 3.88
N LYS A 50 4.90 9.03 3.11
CA LYS A 50 4.24 8.46 1.92
C LYS A 50 5.27 8.02 0.88
N GLU A 51 6.33 8.80 0.64
CA GLU A 51 7.43 8.41 -0.26
C GLU A 51 8.10 7.12 0.19
N TYR A 52 8.39 6.96 1.49
CA TYR A 52 8.93 5.69 2.02
C TYR A 52 7.98 4.51 1.80
N LEU A 53 6.68 4.72 2.00
CA LEU A 53 5.67 3.68 1.76
C LEU A 53 5.62 3.28 0.28
N ILE A 54 5.70 4.25 -0.63
CA ILE A 54 5.77 4.02 -2.08
C ILE A 54 7.05 3.26 -2.48
N GLU A 55 8.18 3.59 -1.87
CA GLU A 55 9.45 2.89 -2.08
C GLU A 55 9.34 1.42 -1.65
N LEU A 56 8.75 1.16 -0.47
CA LEU A 56 8.48 -0.19 0.04
C LEU A 56 7.62 -0.98 -0.96
N VAL A 57 6.49 -0.41 -1.39
CA VAL A 57 5.57 -1.03 -2.35
C VAL A 57 6.27 -1.36 -3.66
N SER A 58 6.97 -0.38 -4.24
CA SER A 58 7.68 -0.54 -5.50
C SER A 58 8.77 -1.62 -5.40
N LYS A 59 9.54 -1.64 -4.31
CA LYS A 59 10.62 -2.60 -4.09
C LYS A 59 10.11 -4.02 -3.86
N LYS A 60 9.04 -4.19 -3.08
CA LYS A 60 8.48 -5.50 -2.74
C LYS A 60 7.69 -6.11 -3.90
N LEU A 61 6.90 -5.30 -4.61
CA LEU A 61 6.06 -5.78 -5.71
C LEU A 61 6.79 -5.89 -7.05
N SER A 62 7.88 -5.13 -7.29
CA SER A 62 8.66 -5.27 -8.54
C SER A 62 9.25 -6.66 -8.77
N LYS A 63 9.38 -7.46 -7.70
CA LYS A 63 9.90 -8.84 -7.74
C LYS A 63 8.80 -9.91 -7.70
N ARG A 64 7.53 -9.51 -7.66
CA ARG A 64 6.39 -10.42 -7.54
C ARG A 64 5.51 -10.33 -8.78
N GLU A 65 4.94 -11.46 -9.15
CA GLU A 65 3.82 -11.46 -10.07
C GLU A 65 2.58 -10.93 -9.34
N ILE A 66 1.92 -9.95 -9.95
CA ILE A 66 0.66 -9.40 -9.44
C ILE A 66 -0.46 -10.06 -10.26
N PRO A 67 -1.42 -10.73 -9.62
CA PRO A 67 -2.45 -11.45 -10.34
C PRO A 67 -3.38 -10.51 -11.11
N PHE A 68 -4.02 -11.07 -12.14
CA PHE A 68 -5.00 -10.34 -12.95
C PHE A 68 -6.31 -10.12 -12.19
N ASP A 69 -6.68 -11.07 -11.34
CA ASP A 69 -7.77 -11.01 -10.37
C ASP A 69 -7.22 -11.43 -9.00
N GLY A 70 -7.36 -10.59 -7.99
CA GLY A 70 -6.72 -10.84 -6.70
C GLY A 70 -6.83 -9.69 -5.72
N GLU A 71 -6.02 -9.75 -4.67
CA GLU A 71 -6.03 -8.78 -3.59
C GLU A 71 -4.61 -8.41 -3.17
N VAL A 72 -4.43 -7.16 -2.74
CA VAL A 72 -3.20 -6.65 -2.14
C VAL A 72 -3.54 -6.05 -0.78
N LEU A 73 -2.90 -6.56 0.28
CA LEU A 73 -2.98 -6.01 1.63
C LEU A 73 -1.64 -5.36 1.96
N LEU A 74 -1.68 -4.10 2.40
CA LEU A 74 -0.54 -3.29 2.79
C LEU A 74 -0.70 -2.90 4.27
N ASP A 75 0.07 -3.55 5.13
CA ASP A 75 0.14 -3.25 6.56
C ASP A 75 1.42 -2.48 6.84
N TYR A 76 1.31 -1.38 7.57
CA TYR A 76 2.47 -0.55 7.88
C TYR A 76 2.30 0.24 9.17
N GLN A 77 3.43 0.51 9.80
CA GLN A 77 3.54 1.33 10.99
C GLN A 77 4.69 2.32 10.87
N PHE A 78 4.42 3.57 11.19
CA PHE A 78 5.36 4.68 11.31
C PHE A 78 5.40 5.17 12.76
N SER A 79 6.59 5.57 13.19
CA SER A 79 6.80 6.32 14.42
C SER A 79 7.23 7.74 14.11
N ILE A 80 6.73 8.70 14.89
CA ILE A 80 6.94 10.15 14.69
C ILE A 80 8.44 10.50 14.57
N ASN A 81 9.31 9.75 15.26
CA ASN A 81 10.75 10.03 15.32
C ASN A 81 11.64 8.97 14.64
N GLY A 82 11.06 7.84 14.21
CA GLY A 82 11.82 6.70 13.67
C GLY A 82 11.45 6.33 12.23
N GLY A 83 10.43 6.95 11.63
CA GLY A 83 9.96 6.61 10.29
C GLY A 83 9.25 5.24 10.27
N LEU A 84 9.32 4.54 9.14
CA LEU A 84 8.70 3.22 8.95
C LEU A 84 9.34 2.20 9.91
N THR A 85 8.56 1.72 10.88
CA THR A 85 9.01 0.73 11.88
C THR A 85 8.62 -0.70 11.51
N ASP A 86 7.50 -0.86 10.80
CA ASP A 86 7.04 -2.15 10.27
C ASP A 86 6.30 -1.95 8.94
N GLY A 87 6.37 -2.94 8.06
CA GLY A 87 5.79 -2.89 6.73
C GLY A 87 5.77 -4.25 6.03
N SER A 88 4.57 -4.77 5.77
CA SER A 88 4.35 -6.01 5.02
C SER A 88 3.40 -5.79 3.84
N ILE A 89 3.58 -6.63 2.82
CA ILE A 89 2.71 -6.65 1.65
C ILE A 89 2.33 -8.10 1.36
N HIS A 90 1.03 -8.35 1.36
CA HIS A 90 0.43 -9.62 1.06
C HIS A 90 -0.29 -9.52 -0.28
N VAL A 91 -0.11 -10.53 -1.13
CA VAL A 91 -0.74 -10.60 -2.45
C VAL A 91 -1.43 -11.95 -2.53
N TYR A 92 -2.71 -11.94 -2.85
CA TYR A 92 -3.56 -13.13 -2.95
C TYR A 92 -4.19 -13.19 -4.33
N ASN A 93 -4.35 -14.42 -4.84
CA ASN A 93 -5.12 -14.67 -6.05
C ASN A 93 -6.58 -14.94 -5.65
N LEU A 94 -7.53 -14.43 -6.43
CA LEU A 94 -8.97 -14.71 -6.28
C LEU A 94 -9.42 -15.79 -7.27
#